data_AF-A0A7K9ZKQ7-F1
#
_entry.id   AF-A0A7K9ZKQ7-F1
#
_cell.length_a   1.000
_cell.length_b   1.000
_cell.length_c   1.000
_cell.angle_alpha   90.00
_cell.angle_beta   90.00
_cell.angle_gamma   90.00
#
_symmetry.space_group_name_H-M   'P 1'
#
loop_
_entity.id
_entity.type
_entity.pdbx_description
1 polymer ?
#
loop_
_entity_poly.entity_id
_entity_poly.type
_entity_poly.pdbx_seq_one_letter_code
_entity_poly.pdbx_strand_id
1 'polypeptide(L)'
;GEAVVPVANCDVKEYNSNPKEQLPFKEYVEYWREYIRNGYRSSRGCLYLKDWHLSRAFPELDVYTTPVYFSSDWLNEYWDEVAVDDYRFVYMGPKG
;
A
#
# COMPACT_ATOMS: atom_id res chain seq x y z
N GLY A 1 -7.49 -8.12 9.76
CA GLY A 1 -7.32 -7.26 8.58
C GLY A 1 -8.33 -6.12 8.55
N GLU A 2 -8.59 -5.49 9.69
CA GLU A 2 -9.52 -4.35 9.79
C GLU A 2 -8.85 -3.01 9.44
N ALA A 3 -7.51 -3.01 9.29
CA ALA A 3 -6.74 -1.84 8.91
C ALA A 3 -7.32 -1.22 7.62
N VAL A 4 -7.53 0.09 7.62
CA VAL A 4 -7.98 0.81 6.43
C VAL A 4 -6.77 1.14 5.57
N VAL A 5 -6.79 0.72 4.30
CA VAL A 5 -5.66 0.82 3.37
C VAL A 5 -6.01 1.64 2.13
N PRO A 6 -5.04 2.40 1.59
CA PRO A 6 -5.18 3.12 0.34
C PRO A 6 -5.11 2.20 -0.88
N VAL A 7 -6.14 2.25 -1.73
CA VAL A 7 -6.26 1.40 -2.91
C VAL A 7 -6.56 2.25 -4.14
N ALA A 8 -5.73 2.16 -5.16
CA ALA A 8 -5.85 2.88 -6.42
C ALA A 8 -6.52 2.02 -7.50
N ASN A 9 -7.51 2.56 -8.21
CA ASN A 9 -8.07 1.91 -9.41
C ASN A 9 -7.20 2.23 -10.64
N CYS A 10 -6.39 1.27 -11.07
CA CYS A 10 -5.41 1.43 -12.13
C CYS A 10 -6.02 1.54 -13.54
N ASP A 11 -7.29 1.12 -13.72
CA ASP A 11 -7.97 1.18 -15.01
C ASP A 11 -8.57 2.57 -15.29
N VAL A 12 -8.72 3.41 -14.26
CA VAL A 12 -9.28 4.75 -14.36
C VAL A 12 -8.15 5.77 -14.25
N LYS A 13 -8.09 6.71 -15.20
CA LYS A 13 -7.21 7.87 -15.15
C LYS A 13 -8.05 9.12 -14.91
N GLU A 14 -7.70 9.85 -13.86
CA GLU A 14 -8.30 11.12 -13.50
C GLU A 14 -7.17 12.13 -13.25
N TYR A 15 -7.09 13.18 -14.09
CA TYR A 15 -6.08 14.25 -14.01
C TYR A 15 -4.64 13.75 -13.75
N ASN A 16 -4.19 12.75 -14.52
CA ASN A 16 -2.88 12.06 -14.43
C ASN A 16 -2.66 11.15 -13.22
N SER A 17 -3.68 10.88 -12.41
CA SER A 17 -3.62 9.94 -11.30
C SER A 17 -4.65 8.81 -11.45
N ASN A 18 -4.46 7.76 -10.68
CA ASN A 18 -5.51 6.77 -10.43
C ASN A 18 -6.32 7.24 -9.22
N PRO A 19 -7.66 7.21 -9.27
CA PRO A 19 -8.47 7.53 -8.11
C PRO A 19 -8.18 6.52 -6.99
N LYS A 20 -8.06 7.02 -5.75
CA LYS A 20 -7.77 6.23 -4.56
C LYS A 20 -9.01 6.14 -3.68
N GLU A 21 -9.31 4.95 -3.21
CA GLU A 21 -10.31 4.67 -2.19
C GLU A 21 -9.67 4.09 -0.93
N GLN A 22 -10.32 4.30 0.22
CA GLN A 22 -9.92 3.73 1.49
C GLN A 22 -10.78 2.48 1.75
N LEU A 23 -10.14 1.31 1.86
CA LEU A 23 -10.84 0.04 2.08
C LEU A 23 -10.30 -0.69 3.30
N PRO A 24 -11.11 -1.47 4.03
CA PRO A 24 -10.59 -2.46 4.96
C PRO A 24 -9.68 -3.47 4.24
N PHE A 25 -8.51 -3.76 4.82
CA PHE A 25 -7.51 -4.63 4.21
C PHE A 25 -8.05 -6.02 3.87
N LYS A 26 -8.94 -6.55 4.72
CA LYS A 26 -9.64 -7.82 4.47
C LYS A 26 -10.43 -7.80 3.16
N GLU A 27 -11.14 -6.72 2.88
CA GLU A 27 -11.96 -6.57 1.66
C GLU A 27 -11.06 -6.46 0.43
N TYR A 28 -9.92 -5.78 0.56
CA TYR A 28 -8.91 -5.74 -0.51
C TYR A 28 -8.34 -7.13 -0.82
N VAL A 29 -8.00 -7.91 0.21
CA VAL A 29 -7.49 -9.28 0.04
C VAL A 29 -8.55 -10.21 -0.56
N GLU A 30 -9.82 -10.07 -0.17
CA GLU A 30 -10.95 -10.80 -0.76
C GLU A 30 -11.10 -10.48 -2.24
N TYR A 31 -11.14 -9.19 -2.59
CA TYR A 31 -11.13 -8.73 -3.98
C TYR A 31 -9.96 -9.34 -4.76
N TRP A 32 -8.74 -9.30 -4.23
CA TRP A 32 -7.56 -9.74 -4.98
C TRP A 32 -7.58 -11.26 -5.22
N ARG A 33 -8.04 -12.04 -4.23
CA ARG A 33 -8.26 -13.49 -4.38
C ARG A 33 -9.32 -13.79 -5.45
N GLU A 34 -10.42 -13.05 -5.47
CA GLU A 34 -11.46 -13.19 -6.50
C GLU A 34 -10.96 -12.79 -7.89
N TYR A 35 -10.19 -11.70 -7.98
CA TYR A 35 -9.56 -11.24 -9.22
C TYR A 35 -8.70 -12.35 -9.85
N ILE A 36 -7.87 -13.02 -9.04
CA ILE A 36 -7.05 -14.16 -9.49
C ILE A 36 -7.93 -15.33 -9.95
N ARG A 37 -8.95 -15.71 -9.16
CA ARG A 37 -9.87 -16.81 -9.51
C ARG A 37 -10.66 -16.56 -10.79
N ASN A 38 -11.00 -15.30 -11.07
CA ASN A 38 -11.75 -14.89 -12.25
C ASN A 38 -10.88 -14.63 -13.49
N GLY A 39 -9.65 -15.16 -13.50
CA GLY A 39 -8.74 -15.03 -14.65
C GLY A 39 -8.21 -13.62 -14.85
N TYR A 40 -7.91 -12.92 -13.75
CA TYR A 40 -7.39 -11.55 -13.72
C TYR A 40 -8.37 -10.53 -14.32
N ARG A 41 -9.65 -10.64 -13.92
CA ARG A 41 -10.74 -9.76 -14.35
C ARG A 41 -11.65 -9.44 -13.18
N SER A 42 -12.11 -8.19 -13.10
CA SER A 42 -13.12 -7.77 -12.13
C SER A 42 -13.90 -6.58 -12.66
N SER A 43 -15.19 -6.52 -12.33
CA SER A 43 -16.04 -5.35 -12.60
C SER A 43 -15.63 -4.12 -11.80
N ARG A 44 -14.87 -4.29 -10.71
CA ARG A 44 -14.29 -3.18 -9.93
C ARG A 44 -13.03 -2.57 -10.59
N GLY A 45 -12.58 -3.13 -11.70
CA GLY A 45 -11.30 -2.78 -12.34
C GLY A 45 -10.09 -3.40 -11.65
N CYS A 46 -8.91 -2.96 -12.02
CA CYS A 46 -7.61 -3.34 -11.47
C CYS A 46 -7.25 -2.50 -10.23
N LEU A 47 -7.56 -3.01 -9.04
CA LEU A 47 -7.30 -2.33 -7.78
C LEU A 47 -5.91 -2.70 -7.23
N TYR A 48 -5.15 -1.67 -6.86
CA TYR A 48 -3.78 -1.81 -6.41
C TYR A 48 -3.55 -1.02 -5.12
N LEU A 49 -3.10 -1.68 -4.06
CA LEU A 49 -2.78 -1.04 -2.79
C LEU A 49 -1.44 -0.30 -2.93
N LYS A 50 -1.44 1.01 -2.71
CA LYS A 50 -0.26 1.89 -2.89
C LYS A 50 -0.12 2.83 -1.72
N ASP A 51 1.11 3.17 -1.36
CA ASP A 51 1.41 4.18 -0.34
C ASP A 51 0.93 3.81 1.07
N TRP A 52 0.87 2.51 1.41
CA TRP A 52 0.48 2.11 2.77
C TRP A 52 1.66 2.19 3.73
N HIS A 53 1.54 3.09 4.70
CA HIS A 53 2.46 3.30 5.81
C HIS A 53 2.33 2.20 6.88
N LEU A 54 2.64 0.95 6.51
CA LEU A 54 2.45 -0.21 7.38
C LEU A 54 3.35 -0.14 8.63
N SER A 55 4.63 0.22 8.45
CA SER A 55 5.61 0.29 9.54
C SER A 55 5.21 1.32 10.60
N ARG A 56 4.70 2.48 10.19
CA ARG A 56 4.14 3.48 11.09
C ARG A 56 2.80 3.07 11.72
N ALA A 57 1.92 2.43 10.96
CA ALA A 57 0.61 2.02 11.46
C ALA A 57 0.69 0.89 12.51
N PHE A 58 1.73 0.05 12.42
CA PHE A 58 1.95 -1.12 13.28
C PHE A 58 3.45 -1.27 13.62
N PRO A 59 4.02 -0.33 14.41
CA PRO A 59 5.44 -0.32 14.72
C PRO A 59 5.90 -1.58 15.48
N GLU A 60 4.99 -2.25 16.18
CA GLU A 60 5.25 -3.49 16.91
C GLU A 60 5.54 -4.71 16.03
N LEU A 61 5.19 -4.64 14.74
CA LEU A 61 5.36 -5.77 13.82
C LEU A 61 6.79 -5.87 13.26
N ASP A 62 7.62 -4.84 13.41
CA ASP A 62 9.02 -4.77 12.94
C ASP A 62 9.21 -5.34 11.51
N VAL A 63 8.36 -4.89 10.59
CA VAL A 63 8.25 -5.46 9.23
C VAL A 63 9.28 -4.93 8.23
N TYR A 64 10.06 -3.91 8.62
CA TYR A 64 10.94 -3.19 7.71
C TYR A 64 12.29 -2.93 8.35
N THR A 65 13.36 -3.31 7.64
CA THR A 65 14.74 -2.97 8.00
C THR A 65 15.41 -2.32 6.80
N THR A 66 15.98 -1.14 6.99
CA THR A 66 16.72 -0.43 5.94
C THR A 66 18.02 -1.21 5.61
N PRO A 67 18.25 -1.61 4.35
CA PRO A 67 19.52 -2.23 3.98
C PRO A 67 20.68 -1.27 4.20
N VAL A 68 21.86 -1.78 4.56
CA VAL A 68 23.03 -0.96 4.95
C VAL A 68 23.41 0.12 3.92
N TYR A 69 23.22 -0.14 2.63
CA TYR A 69 23.56 0.83 1.58
C TYR A 69 22.55 1.96 1.42
N PHE A 70 21.38 1.84 2.05
CA PHE A 70 20.34 2.86 2.11
C PHE A 70 20.21 3.48 3.50
N SER A 71 21.10 3.15 4.44
CA SER A 71 20.98 3.61 5.83
C SER A 71 21.30 5.09 6.02
N SER A 72 21.92 5.74 5.03
CA SER A 72 22.12 7.20 5.01
C SER A 72 20.86 7.87 4.43
N ASP A 73 19.76 7.75 5.14
CA ASP A 73 18.44 8.25 4.74
C ASP A 73 17.98 9.34 5.71
N TRP A 74 18.48 10.55 5.46
CA TRP A 74 18.20 11.71 6.29
C TRP A 74 16.70 11.99 6.46
N LEU A 75 15.87 11.58 5.50
CA LEU A 75 14.44 11.84 5.54
C LEU A 75 13.75 10.90 6.51
N ASN A 76 14.00 9.59 6.41
CA ASN A 76 13.45 8.64 7.38
C ASN A 76 14.07 8.83 8.77
N GLU A 77 15.35 9.21 8.88
CA GLU A 77 15.97 9.59 10.15
C GLU A 77 15.22 10.74 10.84
N TYR A 78 14.92 11.82 10.10
CA TYR A 78 14.12 12.93 10.62
C TYR A 78 12.72 12.49 11.06
N TRP A 79 12.05 11.66 10.25
CA TRP A 79 10.70 11.19 10.56
C TRP A 79 10.64 10.24 11.76
N ASP A 80 11.67 9.43 11.95
CA ASP A 80 11.82 8.59 13.14
C ASP A 80 11.99 9.42 14.41
N GLU A 81 12.71 10.54 14.34
CA GLU A 81 12.89 11.46 15.48
C GLU A 81 11.58 12.15 15.89
N VAL A 82 10.78 12.61 14.92
CA VAL A 82 9.51 13.31 15.21
C VAL A 82 8.31 12.37 15.39
N ALA A 83 8.43 11.11 14.96
CA ALA A 83 7.40 10.06 15.03
C ALA A 83 6.03 10.44 14.43
N VAL A 84 6.03 11.31 13.41
CA VAL A 84 4.80 11.79 12.75
C VAL A 84 4.48 11.01 11.48
N ASP A 85 5.49 10.60 10.73
CA ASP A 85 5.32 9.92 9.44
C ASP A 85 6.42 8.90 9.17
N ASP A 86 6.38 8.23 8.03
CA ASP A 86 7.47 7.41 7.51
C ASP A 86 7.47 7.39 5.97
N TYR A 87 8.65 7.29 5.36
CA TYR A 87 8.80 7.12 3.91
C TYR A 87 9.09 5.65 3.60
N ARG A 88 8.26 4.77 4.16
CA ARG A 88 8.34 3.30 4.04
C ARG A 88 6.98 2.77 3.63
N PHE A 89 6.83 2.49 2.34
CA PHE A 89 5.53 2.19 1.75
C PHE A 89 5.41 0.72 1.38
N VAL A 90 4.23 0.15 1.64
CA VAL A 90 3.84 -1.15 1.12
C VAL A 90 3.02 -0.98 -0.16
N TYR A 91 3.40 -1.77 -1.16
CA TYR A 91 2.72 -1.87 -2.45
C TYR A 91 2.34 -3.33 -2.68
N MET A 92 1.09 -3.58 -3.03
CA MET A 92 0.64 -4.91 -3.39
C MET A 92 -0.53 -4.86 -4.36
N GLY A 93 -0.62 -5.85 -5.23
CA GLY A 93 -1.74 -5.97 -6.14
C GLY A 93 -1.53 -6.95 -7.28
N PRO A 94 -2.57 -7.12 -8.11
CA PRO A 94 -2.53 -8.03 -9.23
C PRO A 94 -1.48 -7.62 -10.26
N LYS A 95 -1.05 -8.59 -11.06
CA LYS A 95 -0.28 -8.32 -12.26
C LYS A 95 -1.11 -7.43 -13.19
N GLY A 96 -0.53 -6.30 -13.61
CA GLY A 96 -1.03 -5.46 -14.69
C GLY A 96 -0.48 -5.86 -16.06
#